data_AF-A0A0A9WH08-F1
#
_entry.id   AF-A0A0A9WH08-F1
#
_cell.length_a   1.000
_cell.length_b   1.000
_cell.length_c   1.000
_cell.angle_alpha   90.00
_cell.angle_beta   90.00
_cell.angle_gamma   90.00
#
_symmetry.space_group_name_H-M   'P 1'
#
loop_
_entity.id
_entity.type
_entity.pdbx_description
1 polymer ?
#
loop_
_entity_poly.entity_id
_entity_poly.type
_entity_poly.pdbx_seq_one_letter_code
_entity_poly.pdbx_strand_id
1 'polypeptide(L)'
;MLFTQCFLHSVVVERRKFGPIGFSVPYEFNQGDWMASVQFLINHMTTIGEQLRNPVNRDTVCYMVADIQYGGRITDNNDRALFKAITEFLYDLHITNPDRCKDGKELTEFYAGYNIPLFDDINKHRELIRETYPDVDTPEVFQMHPNQDITYRTRQAQEVLATIMDVQPRGAASSGGVTREEKVLAMADSYYKLLVDNWQVDRTAYISDRQPLSIFAGQEIDRLNVTIKTVRRTCQDLKLAVAGTIILTPALQDALDYLYDARVPPTWVAVGWPSPNISL
;
A
#
# COMPACT_ATOMS: atom_id res chain seq x y z
N MET A 1 5.19 29.24 -7.80
CA MET A 1 5.40 28.58 -6.48
C MET A 1 4.10 28.22 -5.74
N LEU A 2 3.11 29.11 -5.59
CA LEU A 2 1.84 28.73 -4.93
C LEU A 2 1.14 27.57 -5.65
N PHE A 3 1.04 27.64 -6.98
CA PHE A 3 0.50 26.55 -7.79
C PHE A 3 1.25 25.24 -7.60
N THR A 4 2.60 25.29 -7.56
CA THR A 4 3.47 24.15 -7.24
C THR A 4 3.16 23.53 -5.89
N GLN A 5 2.90 24.33 -4.85
CA GLN A 5 2.51 23.83 -3.54
C GLN A 5 1.14 23.15 -3.57
N CYS A 6 0.19 23.69 -4.32
CA CYS A 6 -1.11 23.04 -4.53
C CYS A 6 -0.94 21.71 -5.27
N PHE A 7 -0.14 21.68 -6.33
CA PHE A 7 0.13 20.47 -7.09
C PHE A 7 0.87 19.41 -6.26
N LEU A 8 1.89 19.79 -5.49
CA LEU A 8 2.58 18.89 -4.54
C LEU A 8 1.58 18.28 -3.55
N HIS A 9 0.68 19.09 -2.98
CA HIS A 9 -0.33 18.58 -2.07
C HIS A 9 -1.28 17.57 -2.76
N SER A 10 -1.74 17.88 -3.97
CA SER A 10 -2.55 16.96 -4.78
C SER A 10 -1.82 15.64 -5.05
N VAL A 11 -0.54 15.69 -5.47
CA VAL A 11 0.29 14.50 -5.72
C VAL A 11 0.38 13.62 -4.48
N VAL A 12 0.64 14.21 -3.32
CA VAL A 12 0.80 13.48 -2.06
C VAL A 12 -0.51 12.80 -1.63
N VAL A 13 -1.64 13.50 -1.77
CA VAL A 13 -2.97 12.96 -1.46
C VAL A 13 -3.31 11.80 -2.39
N GLU A 14 -3.05 11.96 -3.69
CA GLU A 14 -3.33 10.95 -4.72
C GLU A 14 -2.45 9.70 -4.58
N ARG A 15 -1.17 9.86 -4.21
CA ARG A 15 -0.25 8.73 -3.99
C ARG A 15 -0.75 7.73 -2.93
N ARG A 16 -1.60 8.16 -1.98
CA ARG A 16 -2.24 7.26 -1.00
C ARG A 16 -3.08 6.16 -1.66
N LYS A 17 -3.65 6.40 -2.85
CA LYS A 17 -4.47 5.40 -3.58
C LYS A 17 -3.68 4.15 -3.96
N PHE A 18 -2.36 4.27 -4.14
CA PHE A 18 -1.48 3.20 -4.59
C PHE A 18 -0.92 2.32 -3.45
N GLY A 19 -1.42 2.50 -2.22
CA GLY A 19 -1.03 1.68 -1.07
C GLY A 19 0.48 1.78 -0.78
N PRO A 20 1.13 0.66 -0.37
CA PRO A 20 2.55 0.65 0.00
C PRO A 20 3.52 1.16 -1.08
N ILE A 21 3.10 1.15 -2.35
CA ILE A 21 3.94 1.62 -3.46
C ILE A 21 3.91 3.15 -3.58
N GLY A 22 2.81 3.77 -3.16
CA GLY A 22 2.69 5.21 -3.04
C GLY A 22 3.46 5.73 -1.83
N PHE A 23 3.09 5.24 -0.65
CA PHE A 23 3.76 5.40 0.65
C PHE A 23 3.63 4.11 1.44
N SER A 24 4.70 3.69 2.11
CA SER A 24 4.72 2.48 2.93
C SER A 24 3.66 2.52 4.02
N VAL A 25 3.44 3.70 4.61
CA VAL A 25 2.38 3.97 5.59
C VAL A 25 1.34 4.92 5.00
N PRO A 26 0.02 4.68 5.19
CA PRO A 26 -1.03 5.54 4.66
C PRO A 26 -1.18 6.82 5.49
N TYR A 27 -0.25 7.77 5.30
CA TYR A 27 -0.28 9.07 5.97
C TYR A 27 -1.51 9.90 5.59
N GLU A 28 -2.08 10.57 6.58
CA GLU A 28 -3.19 11.50 6.37
C GLU A 28 -2.66 12.93 6.37
N PHE A 29 -2.47 13.46 5.17
CA PHE A 29 -2.15 14.87 4.94
C PHE A 29 -3.45 15.65 4.82
N ASN A 30 -3.53 16.77 5.53
CA ASN A 30 -4.75 17.56 5.64
C ASN A 30 -4.56 18.98 5.08
N GLN A 31 -5.67 19.71 5.01
CA GLN A 31 -5.66 21.10 4.56
C GLN A 31 -4.81 22.01 5.48
N GLY A 32 -4.65 21.65 6.75
CA GLY A 32 -3.81 22.38 7.70
C GLY A 32 -2.33 22.32 7.32
N ASP A 33 -1.83 21.16 6.87
CA ASP A 33 -0.46 21.00 6.38
C ASP A 33 -0.23 21.86 5.14
N TRP A 34 -1.19 21.86 4.21
CA TRP A 34 -1.17 22.73 3.03
C TRP A 34 -1.18 24.21 3.41
N MET A 35 -2.08 24.64 4.31
CA MET A 35 -2.21 26.04 4.72
C MET A 35 -0.96 26.54 5.43
N ALA A 36 -0.35 25.73 6.30
CA ALA A 36 0.92 26.05 6.95
C ALA A 36 2.05 26.23 5.93
N SER A 37 2.09 25.36 4.91
CA SER A 37 3.05 25.43 3.81
C SER A 37 2.89 26.69 2.97
N VAL A 38 1.65 27.02 2.60
CA VAL A 38 1.33 28.24 1.87
C VAL A 38 1.67 29.48 2.69
N GLN A 39 1.33 29.51 3.98
CA GLN A 39 1.64 30.66 4.84
C GLN A 39 3.15 30.88 4.96
N PHE A 40 3.93 29.81 5.10
CA PHE A 40 5.39 29.88 5.06
C PHE A 40 5.89 30.45 3.73
N LEU A 41 5.40 29.95 2.60
CA LEU A 41 5.80 30.43 1.27
C LEU A 41 5.46 31.91 1.08
N ILE A 42 4.27 32.36 1.50
CA ILE A 42 3.88 33.77 1.45
C ILE A 42 4.85 34.61 2.27
N ASN A 43 5.08 34.27 3.55
CA ASN A 43 5.97 35.02 4.43
C ASN A 43 7.42 35.07 3.91
N HIS A 44 7.89 33.95 3.32
CA HIS A 44 9.23 33.85 2.77
C HIS A 44 9.40 34.66 1.47
N MET A 45 8.37 34.74 0.62
CA MET A 45 8.42 35.51 -0.62
C MET A 45 8.24 37.02 -0.40
N THR A 46 7.29 37.44 0.44
CA THR A 46 6.97 38.86 0.64
C THR A 46 7.91 39.50 1.64
N THR A 47 7.91 39.05 2.90
CA THR A 47 8.66 39.70 3.98
C THR A 47 10.17 39.56 3.81
N ILE A 48 10.65 38.36 3.49
CA ILE A 48 12.09 38.09 3.39
C ILE A 48 12.62 38.47 2.00
N GLY A 49 11.89 38.16 0.93
CA GLY A 49 12.30 38.45 -0.45
C GLY A 49 12.43 39.95 -0.75
N GLU A 50 11.46 40.76 -0.30
CA GLU A 50 11.45 42.20 -0.61
C GLU A 50 12.33 43.01 0.35
N GLN A 51 12.37 42.67 1.64
CA GLN A 51 13.10 43.46 2.65
C GLN A 51 14.62 43.17 2.66
N LEU A 52 15.03 41.91 2.45
CA LEU A 52 16.43 41.50 2.55
C LEU A 52 17.15 41.42 1.19
N ARG A 53 16.46 41.69 0.07
CA ARG A 53 16.95 41.46 -1.31
C ARG A 53 17.58 40.07 -1.50
N ASN A 54 17.18 39.09 -0.71
CA ASN A 54 17.71 37.74 -0.78
C ASN A 54 16.86 36.94 -1.76
N PRO A 55 17.44 36.34 -2.83
CA PRO A 55 16.68 35.47 -3.71
C PRO A 55 16.11 34.28 -2.93
N VAL A 56 14.89 33.86 -3.28
CA VAL A 56 14.25 32.66 -2.72
C VAL A 56 15.21 31.48 -2.85
N ASN A 57 15.64 30.93 -1.71
CA ASN A 57 16.52 29.75 -1.67
C ASN A 57 15.67 28.48 -1.75
N ARG A 58 15.88 27.71 -2.82
CA ARG A 58 15.23 26.41 -3.05
C ARG A 58 15.45 25.44 -1.90
N ASP A 59 16.66 25.35 -1.39
CA ASP A 59 17.01 24.37 -0.35
C ASP A 59 16.27 24.68 0.96
N THR A 60 16.11 25.97 1.28
CA THR A 60 15.32 26.41 2.44
C THR A 60 13.84 26.07 2.27
N VAL A 61 13.27 26.31 1.09
CA VAL A 61 11.86 25.97 0.81
C VAL A 61 11.65 24.46 0.86
N CYS A 62 12.52 23.69 0.19
CA CYS A 62 12.43 22.23 0.18
C CYS A 62 12.57 21.67 1.59
N TYR A 63 13.53 22.15 2.39
CA TYR A 63 13.67 21.72 3.77
C TYR A 63 12.43 22.04 4.62
N MET A 64 11.89 23.25 4.52
CA MET A 64 10.72 23.65 5.31
C MET A 64 9.46 22.87 4.94
N VAL A 65 9.22 22.63 3.65
CA VAL A 65 8.06 21.85 3.20
C VAL A 65 8.28 20.35 3.44
N ALA A 66 9.42 19.81 3.01
CA ALA A 66 9.73 18.39 3.04
C ALA A 66 9.95 17.85 4.45
N ASP A 67 10.82 18.51 5.22
CA ASP A 67 11.32 17.99 6.49
C ASP A 67 10.53 18.50 7.70
N ILE A 68 9.98 19.72 7.64
CA ILE A 68 9.29 20.33 8.80
C ILE A 68 7.77 20.16 8.71
N GLN A 69 7.15 20.64 7.63
CA GLN A 69 5.68 20.71 7.54
C GLN A 69 5.03 19.35 7.33
N TYR A 70 5.37 18.68 6.24
CA TYR A 70 4.88 17.33 5.94
C TYR A 70 5.73 16.26 6.60
N GLY A 71 7.05 16.47 6.68
CA GLY A 71 8.00 15.54 7.28
C GLY A 71 7.74 15.23 8.75
N GLY A 72 7.09 16.13 9.50
CA GLY A 72 6.64 15.87 10.86
C GLY A 72 5.58 14.76 10.98
N ARG A 73 4.89 14.41 9.89
CA ARG A 73 3.91 13.31 9.84
C ARG A 73 4.50 12.00 9.32
N ILE A 74 5.57 12.09 8.54
CA ILE A 74 6.18 10.94 7.89
C ILE A 74 7.07 10.23 8.90
N THR A 75 6.70 8.99 9.23
CA THR A 75 7.37 8.18 10.24
C THR A 75 8.46 7.28 9.66
N ASP A 76 8.34 6.86 8.40
CA ASP A 76 9.30 5.99 7.74
C ASP A 76 10.39 6.79 7.00
N ASN A 77 11.63 6.30 7.09
CA ASN A 77 12.78 6.99 6.51
C ASN A 77 12.79 6.93 4.97
N ASN A 78 12.31 5.82 4.39
CA ASN A 78 12.25 5.71 2.93
C ASN A 78 11.13 6.59 2.38
N ASP A 79 9.96 6.60 3.03
CA ASP A 79 8.86 7.51 2.69
C ASP A 79 9.29 8.99 2.81
N ARG A 80 10.11 9.33 3.80
CA ARG A 80 10.67 10.68 3.97
C ARG A 80 11.63 11.04 2.84
N ALA A 81 12.53 10.12 2.46
CA ALA A 81 13.46 10.33 1.36
C ALA A 81 12.71 10.49 0.01
N LEU A 82 11.69 9.67 -0.22
CA LEU A 82 10.81 9.76 -1.38
C LEU A 82 10.11 11.13 -1.43
N PHE A 83 9.48 11.54 -0.33
CA PHE A 83 8.75 12.81 -0.28
C PHE A 83 9.68 14.01 -0.50
N LYS A 84 10.89 13.96 0.05
CA LYS A 84 11.93 14.96 -0.20
C LYS A 84 12.32 15.02 -1.67
N ALA A 85 12.54 13.88 -2.33
CA ALA A 85 12.86 13.82 -3.76
C ALA A 85 11.73 14.40 -4.62
N ILE A 86 10.47 14.10 -4.32
CA ILE A 86 9.31 14.67 -5.02
C ILE A 86 9.24 16.19 -4.82
N THR A 87 9.43 16.65 -3.59
CA THR A 87 9.43 18.08 -3.24
C THR A 87 10.54 18.82 -3.99
N GLU A 88 11.75 18.26 -3.99
CA GLU A 88 12.91 18.79 -4.69
C GLU A 88 12.70 18.85 -6.22
N PHE A 89 12.06 17.84 -6.80
CA PHE A 89 11.70 17.81 -8.22
C PHE A 89 10.67 18.91 -8.56
N LEU A 90 9.58 19.00 -7.81
CA LEU A 90 8.51 19.97 -8.10
C LEU A 90 8.93 21.42 -7.84
N TYR A 91 9.80 21.66 -6.86
CA TYR A 91 10.37 22.97 -6.56
C TYR A 91 11.65 23.28 -7.34
N ASP A 92 12.00 22.50 -8.36
CA ASP A 92 13.11 22.84 -9.23
C ASP A 92 12.89 24.23 -9.87
N LEU A 93 13.97 25.00 -9.94
CA LEU A 93 13.96 26.40 -10.37
C LEU A 93 13.61 26.51 -11.86
N HIS A 94 14.00 25.51 -12.65
CA HIS A 94 13.64 25.38 -14.06
C HIS A 94 12.12 25.25 -14.30
N ILE A 95 11.40 24.73 -13.30
CA ILE A 95 9.96 24.45 -13.33
C ILE A 95 9.16 25.59 -12.66
N THR A 96 9.71 26.16 -11.59
CA THR A 96 8.99 27.13 -10.75
C THR A 96 9.25 28.60 -11.07
N ASN A 97 10.31 28.92 -11.83
CA ASN A 97 10.63 30.27 -12.28
C ASN A 97 11.34 30.26 -13.66
N PRO A 98 10.57 30.21 -14.76
CA PRO A 98 11.11 30.16 -16.13
C PRO A 98 12.04 31.35 -16.45
N ASP A 99 11.74 32.54 -15.92
CA ASP A 99 12.52 33.77 -16.14
C ASP A 99 13.95 33.73 -15.54
N ARG A 100 14.23 32.79 -14.63
CA ARG A 100 15.54 32.59 -13.99
C ARG A 100 16.34 31.42 -14.59
N CYS A 101 15.79 30.75 -15.59
CA CYS A 101 16.43 29.63 -16.26
C CYS A 101 17.56 30.12 -17.17
N LYS A 102 18.82 29.82 -16.81
CA LYS A 102 20.01 30.25 -17.59
C LYS A 102 20.17 29.51 -18.93
N ASP A 103 19.41 28.43 -19.14
CA ASP A 103 19.62 27.48 -20.24
C ASP A 103 18.59 27.56 -21.37
N GLY A 104 17.69 28.55 -21.36
CA GLY A 104 16.77 28.83 -22.48
C GLY A 104 15.73 27.74 -22.78
N LYS A 105 15.61 26.73 -21.92
CA LYS A 105 14.51 25.74 -21.95
C LYS A 105 13.48 26.14 -20.91
N GLU A 106 12.39 26.73 -21.37
CA GLU A 106 11.21 27.03 -20.57
C GLU A 106 10.45 25.72 -20.32
N LEU A 107 10.76 25.01 -19.23
CA LEU A 107 9.89 23.93 -18.77
C LEU A 107 8.73 24.53 -18.00
N THR A 108 7.62 24.72 -18.69
CA THR A 108 6.36 25.23 -18.11
C THR A 108 5.40 24.11 -17.72
N GLU A 109 5.84 22.85 -17.66
CA GLU A 109 4.97 21.70 -17.42
C GLU A 109 5.58 20.79 -16.36
N PHE A 110 4.77 20.32 -15.39
CA PHE A 110 5.20 19.33 -14.39
C PHE A 110 5.37 17.94 -15.00
N TYR A 111 4.54 17.64 -15.99
CA TYR A 111 4.48 16.42 -16.79
C TYR A 111 3.69 16.76 -18.06
N ALA A 112 3.81 15.97 -19.13
CA ALA A 112 3.13 16.24 -20.40
C ALA A 112 1.62 16.48 -20.18
N GLY A 113 1.13 17.67 -20.54
CA GLY A 113 -0.28 18.08 -20.35
C GLY A 113 -0.60 18.72 -18.99
N TYR A 114 0.36 18.82 -18.06
CA TYR A 114 0.20 19.47 -16.75
C TYR A 114 0.97 20.78 -16.70
N ASN A 115 0.40 21.78 -17.35
CA ASN A 115 1.03 23.08 -17.54
C ASN A 115 0.92 23.95 -16.29
N ILE A 116 1.96 24.72 -16.01
CA ILE A 116 2.07 25.62 -14.87
C ILE A 116 1.54 26.99 -15.31
N PRO A 117 0.36 27.42 -14.83
CA PRO A 117 -0.17 28.74 -15.11
C PRO A 117 0.73 29.83 -14.53
N LEU A 118 1.04 30.83 -15.36
CA LEU A 118 1.72 32.08 -14.99
C LEU A 118 0.72 33.24 -15.04
N PHE A 119 -0.45 33.05 -14.43
CA PHE A 119 -1.49 34.08 -14.37
C PHE A 119 -1.52 34.75 -13.00
N ASP A 120 -2.02 35.97 -12.92
CA ASP A 120 -2.25 36.66 -11.64
C ASP A 120 -3.66 36.41 -11.07
N ASP A 121 -4.58 35.85 -11.87
CA ASP A 121 -5.98 35.62 -11.50
C ASP A 121 -6.29 34.14 -11.26
N ILE A 122 -6.87 33.82 -10.10
CA ILE A 122 -7.30 32.48 -9.71
C ILE A 122 -8.31 31.90 -10.70
N ASN A 123 -9.20 32.71 -11.29
CA ASN A 123 -10.21 32.21 -12.21
C ASN A 123 -9.58 31.64 -13.48
N LYS A 124 -8.53 32.28 -14.00
CA LYS A 124 -7.77 31.79 -15.16
C LYS A 124 -7.02 30.48 -14.86
N HIS A 125 -6.53 30.31 -13.64
CA HIS A 125 -5.94 29.03 -13.22
C HIS A 125 -6.99 27.91 -13.23
N ARG A 126 -8.20 28.19 -12.74
CA ARG A 126 -9.29 27.20 -12.73
C ARG A 126 -9.76 26.84 -14.13
N GLU A 127 -9.81 27.81 -15.03
CA GLU A 127 -10.13 27.61 -16.45
C GLU A 127 -9.06 26.74 -17.13
N LEU A 128 -7.77 27.04 -16.94
CA LEU A 128 -6.67 26.23 -17.47
C LEU A 128 -6.75 24.77 -17.00
N ILE A 129 -6.96 24.54 -15.69
CA ILE A 129 -7.10 23.18 -15.15
C ILE A 129 -8.26 22.45 -15.85
N ARG A 130 -9.41 23.11 -16.02
CA ARG A 130 -10.59 22.49 -16.64
C ARG A 130 -10.41 22.15 -18.11
N GLU A 131 -9.66 22.97 -18.86
CA GLU A 131 -9.50 22.80 -20.30
C GLU A 131 -8.31 21.91 -20.67
N THR A 132 -7.25 21.93 -19.85
CA THR A 132 -5.96 21.31 -20.21
C THR A 132 -5.73 19.99 -19.48
N TYR A 133 -6.18 19.84 -18.23
CA TYR A 133 -5.85 18.65 -17.44
C TYR A 133 -6.83 17.52 -17.77
N PRO A 134 -6.35 16.28 -17.92
CA PRO A 134 -7.21 15.14 -18.20
C PRO A 134 -8.07 14.77 -16.98
N ASP A 135 -9.29 14.27 -17.21
CA ASP A 135 -10.17 13.75 -16.15
C ASP A 135 -9.62 12.48 -15.47
N VAL A 136 -8.75 11.75 -16.18
CA VAL A 136 -8.11 10.52 -15.71
C VAL A 136 -6.60 10.72 -15.70
N ASP A 137 -6.05 10.89 -14.50
CA ASP A 137 -4.62 11.07 -14.30
C ASP A 137 -3.86 9.75 -14.49
N THR A 138 -2.70 9.81 -15.17
CA THR A 138 -1.78 8.67 -15.25
C THR A 138 -0.86 8.64 -14.03
N PRO A 139 -0.41 7.46 -13.55
CA PRO A 139 0.50 7.38 -12.39
C PRO A 139 1.83 8.13 -12.58
N GLU A 140 2.24 8.37 -13.82
CA GLU A 140 3.48 9.07 -14.16
C GLU A 140 3.49 10.53 -13.70
N VAL A 141 2.32 11.18 -13.67
CA VAL A 141 2.12 12.54 -13.13
C VAL A 141 2.56 12.61 -11.66
N PHE A 142 2.36 11.51 -10.93
CA PHE A 142 2.72 11.38 -9.52
C PHE A 142 4.13 10.82 -9.32
N GLN A 143 4.96 10.74 -10.37
CA GLN A 143 6.29 10.13 -10.35
C GLN A 143 6.25 8.63 -10.02
N MET A 144 5.35 7.88 -10.67
CA MET A 144 5.26 6.43 -10.54
C MET A 144 5.22 5.75 -11.92
N HIS A 145 5.59 4.47 -11.95
CA HIS A 145 5.52 3.67 -13.17
C HIS A 145 4.05 3.41 -13.58
N PRO A 146 3.69 3.39 -14.87
CA PRO A 146 2.31 3.19 -15.34
C PRO A 146 1.69 1.87 -14.86
N ASN A 147 2.50 0.82 -14.66
CA ASN A 147 2.05 -0.45 -14.07
C ASN A 147 1.35 -0.31 -12.70
N GLN A 148 1.56 0.80 -11.98
CA GLN A 148 0.87 1.04 -10.71
C GLN A 148 -0.64 1.19 -10.88
N ASP A 149 -1.11 1.64 -12.04
CA ASP A 149 -2.54 1.70 -12.34
C ASP A 149 -3.14 0.28 -12.41
N ILE A 150 -2.40 -0.67 -13.00
CA ILE A 150 -2.84 -2.07 -13.09
C ILE A 150 -3.00 -2.67 -11.70
N THR A 151 -2.02 -2.47 -10.82
CA THR A 151 -2.07 -2.95 -9.43
C THR A 151 -3.24 -2.33 -8.66
N TYR A 152 -3.43 -1.02 -8.78
CA TYR A 152 -4.54 -0.30 -8.15
C TYR A 152 -5.90 -0.84 -8.61
N ARG A 153 -6.13 -0.94 -9.92
CA ARG A 153 -7.37 -1.46 -10.49
C ARG A 153 -7.62 -2.92 -10.13
N THR A 154 -6.57 -3.74 -10.10
CA THR A 154 -6.68 -5.15 -9.68
C THR A 154 -7.16 -5.25 -8.23
N ARG A 155 -6.59 -4.43 -7.33
CA ARG A 155 -7.01 -4.39 -5.92
C ARG A 155 -8.47 -3.92 -5.78
N GLN A 156 -8.86 -2.87 -6.51
CA GLN A 156 -10.23 -2.38 -6.49
C GLN A 156 -11.23 -3.43 -6.99
N ALA A 157 -10.88 -4.15 -8.07
CA ALA A 157 -11.70 -5.24 -8.59
C ALA A 157 -11.83 -6.39 -7.57
N GLN A 158 -10.73 -6.76 -6.89
CA GLN A 158 -10.74 -7.77 -5.83
C GLN A 158 -11.63 -7.35 -4.65
N GLU A 159 -11.57 -6.09 -4.22
CA GLU A 159 -12.42 -5.55 -3.13
C GLU A 159 -13.91 -5.59 -3.50
N VAL A 160 -14.24 -5.23 -4.75
CA VAL A 160 -15.61 -5.33 -5.25
C VAL A 160 -16.08 -6.78 -5.29
N LEU A 161 -15.27 -7.71 -5.80
CA LEU A 161 -15.61 -9.13 -5.83
C LEU A 161 -15.76 -9.72 -4.43
N ALA A 162 -14.89 -9.36 -3.49
CA ALA A 162 -15.00 -9.75 -2.09
C ALA A 162 -16.31 -9.26 -1.48
N THR A 163 -16.67 -8.00 -1.71
CA THR A 163 -17.93 -7.42 -1.24
C THR A 163 -19.14 -8.14 -1.84
N ILE A 164 -19.09 -8.52 -3.12
CA ILE A 164 -20.16 -9.30 -3.77
C ILE A 164 -20.30 -10.68 -3.11
N MET A 165 -19.19 -11.38 -2.85
CA MET A 165 -19.20 -12.67 -2.17
C MET A 165 -19.76 -12.57 -0.75
N ASP A 166 -19.42 -11.50 -0.02
CA ASP A 166 -19.90 -11.29 1.36
C ASP A 166 -21.42 -11.01 1.42
N VAL A 167 -22.00 -10.42 0.38
CA VAL A 167 -23.45 -10.14 0.28
C VAL A 167 -24.25 -11.36 -0.24
N GLN A 168 -23.59 -12.36 -0.82
CA GLN A 168 -24.28 -13.53 -1.39
C GLN A 168 -24.98 -14.36 -0.30
N PRO A 169 -26.28 -14.71 -0.46
CA PRO A 169 -27.01 -15.48 0.54
C PRO A 169 -26.43 -16.89 0.69
N ARG A 170 -25.82 -17.15 1.85
CA ARG A 170 -25.17 -18.43 2.20
C ARG A 170 -26.13 -19.62 2.37
N GLY A 171 -27.45 -19.34 2.42
CA GLY A 171 -28.51 -20.34 2.63
C GLY A 171 -29.28 -20.77 1.38
N ALA A 172 -28.96 -20.23 0.20
CA ALA A 172 -29.63 -20.62 -1.04
C ALA A 172 -29.03 -21.94 -1.57
N ALA A 173 -29.43 -23.06 -0.96
CA ALA A 173 -29.09 -24.38 -1.48
C ALA A 173 -29.77 -24.58 -2.84
N SER A 174 -28.97 -24.65 -3.91
CA SER A 174 -29.44 -25.21 -5.19
C SER A 174 -29.75 -26.68 -4.96
N SER A 175 -31.04 -27.05 -4.99
CA SER A 175 -31.49 -28.44 -4.85
C SER A 175 -30.92 -29.29 -5.99
N GLY A 176 -29.80 -29.97 -5.75
CA GLY A 176 -29.15 -30.87 -6.72
C GLY A 176 -27.64 -30.73 -6.90
N GLY A 177 -26.97 -29.84 -6.18
CA GLY A 177 -25.50 -29.72 -6.19
C GLY A 177 -24.80 -30.43 -5.02
N VAL A 178 -23.50 -30.71 -5.17
CA VAL A 178 -22.60 -31.18 -4.09
C VAL A 178 -22.74 -30.27 -2.88
N THR A 179 -22.90 -30.85 -1.69
CA THR A 179 -23.11 -30.07 -0.47
C THR A 179 -21.87 -29.22 -0.15
N ARG A 180 -22.07 -28.17 0.65
CA ARG A 180 -20.99 -27.29 1.10
C ARG A 180 -19.90 -28.10 1.82
N GLU A 181 -20.36 -29.00 2.67
CA GLU A 181 -19.56 -29.90 3.48
C GLU A 181 -18.78 -30.88 2.61
N GLU A 182 -19.41 -31.48 1.59
CA GLU A 182 -18.73 -32.40 0.66
C GLU A 182 -17.61 -31.71 -0.13
N LYS A 183 -17.81 -30.46 -0.58
CA LYS A 183 -16.75 -29.69 -1.25
C LYS A 183 -15.58 -29.40 -0.33
N VAL A 184 -15.85 -28.95 0.90
CA VAL A 184 -14.80 -28.66 1.90
C VAL A 184 -14.07 -29.93 2.31
N LEU A 185 -14.77 -31.07 2.41
CA LEU A 185 -14.14 -32.37 2.68
C LEU A 185 -13.18 -32.77 1.56
N ALA A 186 -13.58 -32.65 0.29
CA ALA A 186 -12.71 -32.94 -0.84
C ALA A 186 -11.46 -32.04 -0.85
N MET A 187 -11.61 -30.76 -0.52
CA MET A 187 -10.48 -29.84 -0.36
C MET A 187 -9.58 -30.27 0.81
N ALA A 188 -10.14 -30.55 1.99
CA ALA A 188 -9.40 -31.01 3.16
C ALA A 188 -8.64 -32.32 2.90
N ASP A 189 -9.22 -33.23 2.12
CA ASP A 189 -8.56 -34.46 1.66
C ASP A 189 -7.39 -34.17 0.73
N SER A 190 -7.55 -33.24 -0.22
CA SER A 190 -6.48 -32.84 -1.12
C SER A 190 -5.31 -32.20 -0.35
N TYR A 191 -5.61 -31.30 0.60
CA TYR A 191 -4.60 -30.66 1.44
C TYR A 191 -3.91 -31.67 2.34
N TYR A 192 -4.66 -32.61 2.92
CA TYR A 192 -4.09 -33.67 3.74
C TYR A 192 -3.07 -34.54 2.98
N LYS A 193 -3.32 -34.82 1.69
CA LYS A 193 -2.39 -35.58 0.82
C LYS A 193 -1.17 -34.78 0.40
N LEU A 194 -1.28 -33.46 0.28
CA LEU A 194 -0.18 -32.56 -0.05
C LEU A 194 0.75 -32.28 1.15
N LEU A 195 0.25 -32.43 2.38
CA LEU A 195 1.03 -32.21 3.58
C LEU A 195 2.16 -33.24 3.70
N VAL A 196 3.39 -32.74 3.73
CA VAL A 196 4.59 -33.54 4.01
C VAL A 196 4.56 -34.00 5.47
N ASP A 197 5.18 -35.16 5.73
CA ASP A 197 5.42 -35.62 7.09
C ASP A 197 6.21 -34.59 7.90
N ASN A 198 6.01 -34.61 9.22
CA ASN A 198 6.72 -33.70 10.12
C ASN A 198 8.23 -33.90 9.94
N TRP A 199 8.96 -32.81 9.73
CA TRP A 199 10.41 -32.88 9.60
C TRP A 199 11.01 -33.24 10.95
N GLN A 200 11.63 -34.41 11.02
CA GLN A 200 12.42 -34.82 12.18
C GLN A 200 13.83 -34.24 12.03
N VAL A 201 14.06 -33.10 12.69
CA VAL A 201 15.40 -32.51 12.78
C VAL A 201 16.16 -33.22 13.88
N ASP A 202 17.25 -33.91 13.53
CA ASP A 202 18.18 -34.40 14.54
C ASP A 202 18.94 -33.23 15.16
N ARG A 203 18.40 -32.69 16.25
CA ARG A 203 18.95 -31.54 16.96
C ARG A 203 20.36 -31.79 17.48
N THR A 204 20.78 -33.04 17.66
CA THR A 204 22.11 -33.36 18.18
C THR A 204 23.22 -32.99 17.21
N ALA A 205 22.98 -33.12 15.91
CA ALA A 205 23.93 -32.75 14.86
C ALA A 205 24.10 -31.24 14.67
N TYR A 206 23.06 -30.44 14.99
CA TYR A 206 23.07 -28.98 14.80
C TYR A 206 23.54 -28.22 16.05
N ILE A 207 23.36 -28.78 17.25
CA ILE A 207 23.77 -28.15 18.52
C ILE A 207 25.28 -28.29 18.73
N SER A 208 25.93 -29.32 18.17
CA SER A 208 27.37 -29.55 18.35
C SER A 208 28.24 -28.47 17.74
N ASP A 209 27.82 -27.84 16.64
CA ASP A 209 28.60 -26.81 15.93
C ASP A 209 28.27 -25.38 16.40
N ARG A 210 27.20 -25.18 17.20
CA ARG A 210 26.74 -23.89 17.76
C ARG A 210 26.70 -22.70 16.78
N GLN A 211 26.69 -22.97 15.47
CA GLN A 211 26.61 -21.93 14.45
C GLN A 211 25.25 -21.23 14.55
N PRO A 212 25.19 -19.88 14.57
CA PRO A 212 23.94 -19.14 14.63
C PRO A 212 22.94 -19.54 13.53
N LEU A 213 23.44 -19.86 12.34
CA LEU A 213 22.62 -20.29 11.20
C LEU A 213 21.95 -21.65 11.43
N SER A 214 22.64 -22.60 12.07
CA SER A 214 22.09 -23.92 12.41
C SER A 214 20.99 -23.83 13.46
N ILE A 215 21.14 -22.91 14.43
CA ILE A 215 20.11 -22.63 15.43
C ILE A 215 18.88 -21.99 14.78
N PHE A 216 19.09 -21.01 13.90
CA PHE A 216 18.01 -20.38 13.14
C PHE A 216 17.24 -21.40 12.29
N ALA A 217 17.94 -22.22 11.50
CA ALA A 217 17.31 -23.28 10.70
C ALA A 217 16.50 -24.26 11.57
N GLY A 218 17.00 -24.65 12.75
CA GLY A 218 16.24 -25.48 13.68
C GLY A 218 14.94 -24.84 14.15
N GLN A 219 14.97 -23.54 14.48
CA GLN A 219 13.77 -22.79 14.89
C GLN A 219 12.75 -22.62 13.75
N GLU A 220 13.23 -22.38 12.53
CA GLU A 220 12.41 -22.30 11.33
C GLU A 220 11.65 -23.60 11.08
N ILE A 221 12.34 -24.74 11.18
CA ILE A 221 11.73 -26.06 11.02
C ILE A 221 10.72 -26.34 12.13
N ASP A 222 11.00 -25.94 13.37
CA ASP A 222 10.03 -26.05 14.47
C ASP A 222 8.75 -25.26 14.18
N ARG A 223 8.86 -24.02 13.69
CA ARG A 223 7.71 -23.19 13.29
C ARG A 223 6.92 -23.81 12.13
N LEU A 224 7.61 -24.32 11.12
CA LEU A 224 6.97 -25.03 10.01
C LEU A 224 6.21 -26.28 10.49
N ASN A 225 6.81 -27.05 11.40
CA ASN A 225 6.17 -28.21 12.01
C ASN A 225 4.91 -27.84 12.81
N VAL A 226 4.90 -26.71 13.52
CA VAL A 226 3.69 -26.19 14.20
C VAL A 226 2.58 -25.89 13.19
N THR A 227 2.93 -25.24 12.07
CA THR A 227 1.97 -24.93 10.99
C THR A 227 1.40 -26.21 10.38
N ILE A 228 2.26 -27.15 9.98
CA ILE A 228 1.86 -28.45 9.39
C ILE A 228 0.94 -29.23 10.34
N LYS A 229 1.28 -29.29 11.64
CA LYS A 229 0.45 -29.97 12.64
C LYS A 229 -0.92 -29.29 12.80
N THR A 230 -0.95 -27.96 12.78
CA THR A 230 -2.20 -27.19 12.90
C THR A 230 -3.13 -27.47 11.71
N VAL A 231 -2.61 -27.35 10.48
CA VAL A 231 -3.38 -27.64 9.26
C VAL A 231 -3.87 -29.09 9.24
N ARG A 232 -2.99 -30.04 9.58
CA ARG A 232 -3.34 -31.47 9.65
C ARG A 232 -4.47 -31.73 10.63
N ARG A 233 -4.39 -31.13 11.82
CA ARG A 233 -5.42 -31.25 12.86
C ARG A 233 -6.74 -30.64 12.38
N THR A 234 -6.74 -29.42 11.83
CA THR A 234 -7.96 -28.79 11.31
C THR A 234 -8.63 -29.65 10.24
N CYS A 235 -7.86 -30.24 9.30
CA CYS A 235 -8.41 -31.11 8.27
C CYS A 235 -9.02 -32.41 8.83
N GLN A 236 -8.39 -33.01 9.84
CA GLN A 236 -8.92 -34.22 10.50
C GLN A 236 -10.17 -33.90 11.33
N ASP A 237 -10.13 -32.82 12.10
CA ASP A 237 -11.25 -32.38 12.93
C ASP A 237 -12.46 -32.00 12.05
N LEU A 238 -12.26 -31.32 10.91
CA LEU A 238 -13.34 -31.04 9.95
C LEU A 238 -14.00 -32.32 9.42
N LYS A 239 -13.22 -33.35 9.09
CA LYS A 239 -13.76 -34.65 8.65
C LYS A 239 -14.62 -35.31 9.71
N LEU A 240 -14.14 -35.31 10.95
CA LEU A 240 -14.87 -35.88 12.09
C LEU A 240 -16.12 -35.06 12.43
N ALA A 241 -16.07 -33.74 12.26
CA ALA A 241 -17.19 -32.84 12.54
C ALA A 241 -18.32 -33.02 11.53
N VAL A 242 -17.99 -33.10 10.24
CA VAL A 242 -18.98 -33.37 9.17
C VAL A 242 -19.58 -34.77 9.33
N ALA A 243 -18.78 -35.76 9.75
CA ALA A 243 -19.27 -37.10 10.08
C ALA A 243 -20.12 -37.16 11.37
N GLY A 244 -20.29 -36.04 12.08
CA GLY A 244 -21.06 -35.97 13.33
C GLY A 244 -20.39 -36.64 14.53
N THR A 245 -19.10 -36.98 14.43
CA THR A 245 -18.34 -37.66 15.51
C THR A 245 -17.82 -36.68 16.55
N ILE A 246 -17.49 -35.45 16.15
CA ILE A 246 -17.09 -34.37 17.06
C ILE A 246 -18.02 -33.17 16.91
N ILE A 247 -18.11 -32.36 17.97
CA ILE A 247 -18.92 -31.14 17.96
C ILE A 247 -18.24 -30.09 17.09
N LEU A 248 -19.02 -29.43 16.21
CA LEU A 248 -18.56 -28.30 15.43
C LEU A 248 -18.30 -27.11 16.37
N THR A 249 -17.03 -26.80 16.62
CA THR A 249 -16.63 -25.61 17.38
C THR A 249 -16.68 -24.37 16.50
N PRO A 250 -16.80 -23.15 17.06
CA PRO A 250 -16.78 -21.91 16.27
C PRO A 250 -15.56 -21.78 15.37
N ALA A 251 -14.37 -22.17 15.85
CA ALA A 251 -13.15 -22.15 15.05
C ALA A 251 -13.16 -23.15 13.88
N LEU A 252 -13.84 -24.29 14.02
CA LEU A 252 -14.02 -25.25 12.94
C LEU A 252 -15.10 -24.80 11.95
N GLN A 253 -16.13 -24.11 12.43
CA GLN A 253 -17.15 -23.49 11.58
C GLN A 253 -16.54 -22.37 10.74
N ASP A 254 -15.73 -21.50 11.33
CA ASP A 254 -14.97 -20.48 10.59
C ASP A 254 -14.03 -21.16 9.59
N ALA A 255 -13.27 -22.18 9.99
CA ALA A 255 -12.41 -22.89 9.05
C ALA A 255 -13.19 -23.50 7.87
N LEU A 256 -14.38 -24.05 8.11
CA LEU A 256 -15.26 -24.56 7.05
C LEU A 256 -15.72 -23.44 6.11
N ASP A 257 -16.11 -22.29 6.67
CA ASP A 257 -16.55 -21.12 5.91
C ASP A 257 -15.43 -20.56 5.02
N TYR A 258 -14.26 -20.31 5.61
CA TYR A 258 -13.10 -19.79 4.89
C TYR A 258 -12.62 -20.76 3.79
N LEU A 259 -12.59 -22.07 4.08
CA LEU A 259 -12.20 -23.06 3.07
C LEU A 259 -13.20 -23.16 1.92
N TYR A 260 -14.50 -23.01 2.20
CA TYR A 260 -15.53 -22.96 1.17
C TYR A 260 -15.35 -21.74 0.25
N ASP A 261 -15.01 -20.59 0.83
CA ASP A 261 -14.76 -19.34 0.10
C ASP A 261 -13.34 -19.28 -0.51
N ALA A 262 -12.59 -20.40 -0.49
CA ALA A 262 -11.20 -20.51 -0.95
C ALA A 262 -10.22 -19.52 -0.29
N ARG A 263 -10.54 -19.08 0.94
CA ARG A 263 -9.69 -18.22 1.78
C ARG A 263 -8.94 -19.04 2.83
N VAL A 264 -7.83 -18.50 3.32
CA VAL A 264 -7.03 -19.14 4.37
C VAL A 264 -7.66 -18.91 5.74
N PRO A 265 -7.93 -19.95 6.55
CA PRO A 265 -8.46 -19.79 7.90
C PRO A 265 -7.56 -18.93 8.79
N PRO A 266 -8.12 -18.02 9.63
CA PRO A 266 -7.34 -17.14 10.52
C PRO A 266 -6.41 -17.90 11.48
N THR A 267 -6.81 -19.09 11.91
CA THR A 267 -6.01 -19.97 12.77
C THR A 267 -4.71 -20.42 12.10
N TRP A 268 -4.70 -20.57 10.77
CA TRP A 268 -3.51 -20.93 10.01
C TRP A 268 -2.61 -19.72 9.81
N VAL A 269 -3.19 -18.53 9.61
CA VAL A 269 -2.44 -17.27 9.48
C VAL A 269 -1.70 -16.92 10.78
N ALA A 270 -2.30 -17.16 11.94
CA ALA A 270 -1.69 -16.86 13.23
C ALA A 270 -0.42 -17.67 13.53
N VAL A 271 -0.29 -18.87 12.96
CA VAL A 271 0.88 -19.75 13.13
C VAL A 271 1.78 -19.80 11.91
N GLY A 272 1.25 -19.42 10.75
CA GLY A 272 1.89 -19.53 9.46
C GLY A 272 2.82 -18.37 9.13
N TRP A 273 3.53 -18.52 8.02
CA TRP A 273 4.39 -17.49 7.48
C TRP A 273 3.57 -16.41 6.77
N PRO A 274 3.92 -15.12 6.92
CA PRO A 274 3.32 -14.07 6.11
C PRO A 274 3.65 -14.34 4.65
N SER A 275 2.61 -14.59 3.84
CA SER A 275 2.70 -14.75 2.40
C SER A 275 1.86 -13.68 1.73
N PRO A 276 2.30 -13.10 0.60
CA PRO A 276 1.53 -12.09 -0.15
C PRO A 276 0.11 -12.54 -0.52
N ASN A 277 -0.11 -13.86 -0.63
CA ASN A 277 -1.39 -14.45 -1.02
C ASN A 277 -2.30 -14.80 0.16
N ILE A 278 -1.84 -14.64 1.40
CA ILE A 278 -2.61 -14.96 2.62
C ILE A 278 -3.47 -13.76 3.07
N SER A 279 -3.15 -12.56 2.61
CA SER A 279 -3.81 -11.30 2.97
C SER A 279 -4.77 -10.74 1.90
N LEU A 280 -5.31 -11.61 1.04
CA LEU A 280 -6.30 -11.26 0.01
C LEU A 280 -7.67 -11.86 0.32
#